data_AF-A0A7Y2UNJ8-F1
#
_entry.id   AF-A0A7Y2UNJ8-F1
#
_cell.length_a   1.000
_cell.length_b   1.000
_cell.length_c   1.000
_cell.angle_alpha   90.00
_cell.angle_beta   90.00
_cell.angle_gamma   90.00
#
_symmetry.space_group_name_H-M   'P 1'
#
loop_
_entity.id
_entity.type
_entity.pdbx_description
1 polymer ?
#
loop_
_entity_poly.entity_id
_entity_poly.type
_entity_poly.pdbx_seq_one_letter_code
_entity_poly.pdbx_strand_id
1 'polypeptide(L)' 'MGVNATCAKCDAPLVDDSLKLDDGNEVQISKCPNGHGKIKSPMCCGQDMTCTVK' A
#
# COMPACT_ATOMS: atom_id res chain seq x y z
N MET A 1 2.99 8.80 -13.65
CA MET A 1 4.11 8.69 -12.69
C MET A 1 4.05 7.32 -12.04
N GLY A 2 5.18 6.61 -11.91
CA GLY A 2 5.29 5.43 -11.07
C GLY A 2 5.73 5.84 -9.67
N VAL A 3 4.96 5.46 -8.65
CA VAL A 3 5.36 5.69 -7.26
C VAL A 3 6.40 4.63 -6.89
N ASN A 4 7.64 5.05 -6.61
CA ASN A 4 8.69 4.14 -6.18
C ASN A 4 8.63 4.02 -4.66
N ALA A 5 7.86 3.05 -4.16
CA ALA A 5 7.65 2.85 -2.74
C ALA A 5 8.76 1.94 -2.17
N THR A 6 9.64 2.48 -1.34
CA THR A 6 10.69 1.73 -0.63
C THR A 6 10.37 1.59 0.85
N CYS A 7 10.86 0.52 1.47
CA CYS A 7 10.64 0.29 2.89
C CYS A 7 11.53 1.23 3.73
N ALA A 8 10.93 2.10 4.54
CA ALA A 8 11.66 3.06 5.39
C ALA A 8 12.59 2.43 6.45
N LYS A 9 12.51 1.11 6.69
CA LYS A 9 13.39 0.41 7.65
C LYS A 9 14.62 -0.23 7.02
N CYS A 10 14.55 -0.61 5.75
CA CYS A 10 15.63 -1.39 5.11
C CYS A 10 15.94 -0.96 3.69
N ASP A 11 15.34 0.15 3.24
CA ASP A 11 15.49 0.76 1.92
C ASP A 11 15.25 -0.18 0.73
N ALA A 12 14.69 -1.37 1.00
CA ALA A 12 14.40 -2.36 -0.01
C ALA A 12 13.17 -1.93 -0.83
N PRO A 13 13.15 -2.23 -2.13
CA PRO A 13 11.97 -2.01 -2.97
C PRO A 13 10.80 -2.83 -2.39
N LEU A 14 9.67 -2.16 -2.14
CA LEU A 14 8.45 -2.86 -1.76
C LEU A 14 7.93 -3.60 -2.97
N VAL A 15 7.46 -4.82 -2.75
CA VAL A 15 6.83 -5.64 -3.79
C VAL A 15 5.33 -5.40 -3.78
N ASP A 16 4.73 -5.34 -4.97
CA ASP A 16 3.29 -5.19 -5.12
C ASP A 16 2.59 -6.51 -4.74
N ASP A 17 1.53 -6.40 -3.93
CA ASP A 17 0.80 -7.54 -3.36
C ASP A 17 -0.68 -7.14 -3.20
N SER A 18 -1.59 -8.12 -3.16
CA SER A 18 -3.03 -7.88 -3.13
C SER A 18 -3.62 -8.45 -1.84
N LEU A 19 -4.23 -7.59 -1.02
CA LEU A 19 -4.87 -8.01 0.22
C LEU A 19 -6.38 -8.09 0.04
N LYS A 20 -6.94 -9.28 0.19
CA LYS A 20 -8.39 -9.45 0.35
C LYS A 20 -8.81 -9.10 1.77
N LEU A 21 -9.80 -8.21 1.88
CA LEU A 21 -10.49 -7.88 3.12
C LEU A 21 -11.68 -8.85 3.31
N ASP A 22 -12.07 -9.04 4.57
CA ASP A 22 -13.26 -9.83 4.94
C ASP A 22 -14.57 -9.28 4.35
N ASP A 23 -14.62 -7.99 4.02
CA ASP A 23 -15.73 -7.37 3.27
C ASP A 23 -15.84 -7.84 1.82
N GLY A 24 -14.92 -8.70 1.35
CA GLY A 24 -14.86 -9.18 -0.03
C GLY A 24 -14.12 -8.23 -0.99
N ASN A 25 -13.68 -7.06 -0.50
CA ASN A 25 -12.89 -6.11 -1.28
C ASN A 25 -11.42 -6.55 -1.37
N GLU A 26 -10.81 -6.35 -2.54
CA GLU A 26 -9.38 -6.57 -2.75
C GLU A 26 -8.68 -5.22 -2.90
N VAL A 27 -7.66 -4.97 -2.07
CA VAL A 27 -6.88 -3.73 -2.10
C VAL A 27 -5.44 -4.03 -2.47
N GLN A 28 -4.88 -3.18 -3.34
CA GLN A 28 -3.46 -3.25 -3.68
C GLN A 28 -2.63 -2.71 -2.51
N ILE A 29 -1.64 -3.48 -2.09
CA ILE A 29 -0.71 -3.15 -1.02
C ILE A 29 0.71 -3.32 -1.52
N SER A 30 1.65 -2.60 -0.94
CA SER A 30 3.06 -2.84 -1.19
C SER A 30 3.68 -3.47 0.05
N LYS A 31 4.11 -4.73 -0.06
CA LYS A 31 4.67 -5.50 1.04
C LYS A 31 6.20 -5.43 1.01
N CYS A 32 6.80 -5.34 2.19
CA CYS A 32 8.26 -5.46 2.29
C CYS A 32 8.66 -6.95 2.18
N PRO A 33 9.59 -7.31 1.28
CA PRO A 33 10.08 -8.70 1.17
C PRO A 33 10.77 -9.19 2.45
N ASN A 34 11.28 -8.26 3.27
CA ASN A 34 11.91 -8.57 4.56
C ASN A 34 10.92 -8.66 5.73
N GLY A 35 9.62 -8.55 5.49
CA GLY A 35 8.60 -8.70 6.54
C GLY A 35 8.49 -7.52 7.51
N HIS A 36 9.15 -6.39 7.25
CA HIS A 36 9.11 -5.20 8.11
C HIS A 36 7.73 -4.52 8.20
N GLY A 37 6.84 -4.81 7.26
CA GLY A 37 5.50 -4.26 7.19
C GLY A 37 4.91 -4.30 5.79
N LYS A 38 3.69 -3.81 5.67
CA LYS A 38 2.97 -3.59 4.42
C LYS A 38 2.41 -2.17 4.42
N ILE A 39 2.50 -1.49 3.29
CA ILE A 39 1.96 -0.15 3.10
C ILE A 39 0.66 -0.31 2.30
N LYS A 40 -0.42 0.28 2.80
CA LYS A 40 -1.65 0.40 2.03
C LYS A 40 -1.39 1.39 0.90
N SER A 41 -1.49 0.94 -0.35
CA SER A 41 -1.28 1.83 -1.50
C SER A 41 -2.22 3.04 -1.38
N PRO A 42 -1.75 4.27 -1.64
CA PRO A 42 -2.59 5.47 -1.57
C PRO A 42 -3.77 5.41 -2.55
N MET A 43 -3.69 4.55 -3.56
CA MET A 43 -4.81 4.21 -4.45
C MET A 43 -5.63 3.06 -3.85
N CYS A 44 -6.49 3.36 -2.87
CA CYS A 44 -7.52 2.43 -2.42
C CYS A 44 -8.81 2.71 -3.19
N CYS A 45 -9.17 1.85 -4.15
CA CYS A 45 -10.39 1.98 -4.96
C CYS A 45 -10.47 3.22 -5.88
N GLY A 46 -9.33 3.76 -6.35
CA GLY A 46 -9.31 4.97 -7.19
C GLY A 46 -9.78 6.24 -6.49
N GLN A 47 -10.03 6.17 -5.19
CA GLN A 47 -10.34 7.30 -4.33
C GLN A 47 -9.06 7.67 -3.59
N ASP A 48 -8.56 8.87 -3.88
CA ASP A 48 -7.60 9.53 -3.02
C ASP A 48 -8.16 9.55 -1.59
N MET A 49 -7.32 9.36 -0.57
CA MET A 49 -7.70 9.62 0.82
C MET A 49 -8.03 11.11 0.94
N THR A 50 -9.24 11.48 0.56
CA THR A 50 -9.77 12.81 0.76
C THR A 50 -10.01 12.96 2.26
N CYS A 51 -8.96 13.33 2.98
CA CYS A 51 -9.10 13.88 4.32
C CYS A 51 -10.02 15.09 4.20
N THR A 52 -11.26 14.97 4.68
CA THR A 52 -12.03 16.15 5.07
C THR A 52 -11.29 16.75 6.25
N VAL A 53 -10.37 17.66 5.97
CA VAL A 53 -9.79 18.56 6.96
C VAL A 53 -10.93 19.52 7.30
N LYS A 54 -11.58 19.29 8.45
CA LYS A 54 -12.60 20.18 8.99
C LYS A 54 -11.99 21.11 10.02
#